data_AF-A0A7S0I1B1-F1
#
_entry.id   AF-A0A7S0I1B1-F1
#
_cell.length_a   1.000
_cell.length_b   1.000
_cell.length_c   1.000
_cell.angle_alpha   90.00
_cell.angle_beta   90.00
_cell.angle_gamma   90.00
#
_symmetry.space_group_name_H-M   'P 1'
#
loop_
_entity.id
_entity.type
_entity.pdbx_description
1 polymer ?
#
loop_
_entity_poly.entity_id
_entity_poly.type
_entity_poly.pdbx_seq_one_letter_code
_entity_poly.pdbx_strand_id
1 'polypeptide(L)'
;ALALTPDNATKAHYRKGLALRGLGRLAEAKAAFTAVIQLEPLNRQAHTELAALAAELESAAFEQMSASEMAEHVGGIKTAANKLYAAGDRVAACTEYERGSQLLRSPRASTATAAEASPLDALEVALLLNSAMCAHTDGRHTEA
;
A
#
# COMPACT_ATOMS: atom_id res chain seq x y z
N ALA A 1 -15.39 -41.24 12.68
CA ALA A 1 -14.89 -39.86 12.81
C ALA A 1 -13.77 -39.68 11.79
N LEU A 2 -13.90 -38.75 10.82
CA LEU A 2 -12.78 -38.40 9.95
C LEU A 2 -11.77 -37.59 10.77
N ALA A 3 -10.69 -38.24 11.20
CA ALA A 3 -9.59 -37.55 11.85
C ALA A 3 -8.99 -36.54 10.87
N LEU A 4 -9.04 -35.25 11.22
CA LEU A 4 -8.33 -34.21 10.50
C LEU A 4 -6.83 -34.42 10.75
N THR A 5 -6.17 -35.11 9.83
CA THR A 5 -4.71 -35.05 9.77
C THR A 5 -4.30 -33.60 9.51
N PRO A 6 -3.16 -33.14 10.05
CA PRO A 6 -2.66 -31.79 9.81
C PRO A 6 -2.64 -31.41 8.31
N ASP A 7 -2.26 -32.34 7.42
CA ASP A 7 -2.28 -32.15 5.96
C ASP A 7 -3.68 -31.90 5.39
N ASN A 8 -4.70 -32.61 5.88
CA ASN A 8 -6.09 -32.38 5.48
C ASN A 8 -6.61 -31.03 6.00
N ALA A 9 -6.21 -30.63 7.20
CA ALA A 9 -6.55 -29.32 7.76
C ALA A 9 -5.89 -28.18 6.96
N THR A 10 -4.61 -28.29 6.63
CA THR A 10 -3.88 -27.33 5.76
C THR A 10 -4.64 -27.12 4.44
N LYS A 11 -4.93 -28.20 3.72
CA LYS A 11 -5.62 -28.14 2.41
C LYS A 11 -7.02 -27.51 2.52
N ALA A 12 -7.75 -27.83 3.59
CA ALA A 12 -9.07 -27.28 3.84
C ALA A 12 -9.01 -25.77 4.11
N HIS A 13 -8.08 -25.31 4.97
CA HIS A 13 -7.87 -23.89 5.24
C HIS A 13 -7.43 -23.13 3.98
N TYR A 14 -6.55 -23.71 3.16
CA TYR A 14 -6.10 -23.10 1.91
C TYR A 14 -7.25 -22.90 0.93
N ARG A 15 -8.05 -23.94 0.68
CA ARG A 15 -9.22 -23.86 -0.21
C ARG A 15 -10.27 -22.87 0.32
N LYS A 16 -10.48 -22.85 1.64
CA LYS A 16 -11.36 -21.86 2.29
C LYS A 16 -10.86 -20.43 2.05
N GLY A 17 -9.55 -20.19 2.15
CA GLY A 17 -8.94 -18.89 1.85
C GLY A 17 -9.19 -18.43 0.43
N LEU A 18 -8.96 -19.31 -0.55
CA LEU A 18 -9.25 -19.02 -1.97
C LEU A 18 -10.73 -18.71 -2.22
N ALA A 19 -11.64 -19.50 -1.65
CA ALA A 19 -13.07 -19.29 -1.80
C ALA A 19 -13.51 -17.95 -1.17
N LEU A 20 -12.99 -17.61 0.01
CA LEU A 20 -13.31 -16.34 0.68
C LEU A 20 -12.75 -15.13 -0.08
N ARG A 21 -11.55 -15.23 -0.65
CA ARG A 21 -10.97 -14.19 -1.51
C ARG A 21 -11.84 -13.97 -2.76
N GLY A 22 -12.27 -15.05 -3.43
CA GLY A 22 -13.18 -14.98 -4.58
C GLY A 22 -14.56 -14.39 -4.26
N LEU A 23 -14.99 -14.43 -3.00
CA LEU A 23 -16.22 -13.79 -2.51
C LEU A 23 -16.01 -12.34 -2.03
N GLY A 24 -14.80 -11.78 -2.15
CA GLY A 24 -14.47 -10.45 -1.64
C GLY A 24 -14.39 -10.36 -0.10
N ARG A 25 -14.46 -11.48 0.61
CA ARG A 25 -14.37 -11.54 2.09
C ARG A 25 -12.91 -11.55 2.53
N LEU A 26 -12.20 -10.48 2.19
CA LEU A 26 -10.73 -10.41 2.26
C LEU A 26 -10.17 -10.62 3.68
N ALA A 27 -10.82 -10.07 4.72
CA ALA A 27 -10.39 -10.25 6.10
C ALA A 27 -10.44 -11.73 6.55
N GLU A 28 -11.47 -12.46 6.14
CA GLU A 28 -11.62 -13.87 6.48
C GLU A 28 -10.70 -14.76 5.64
N ALA A 29 -10.45 -14.39 4.38
CA ALA A 29 -9.43 -15.04 3.55
C ALA A 29 -8.05 -14.94 4.21
N LYS A 30 -7.70 -13.78 4.77
CA LYS A 30 -6.44 -13.56 5.50
C LYS A 30 -6.32 -14.48 6.70
N ALA A 31 -7.39 -14.60 7.50
CA ALA A 31 -7.41 -15.51 8.64
C ALA A 31 -7.23 -16.97 8.20
N ALA A 32 -7.85 -17.38 7.08
CA ALA A 32 -7.73 -18.74 6.56
C ALA A 32 -6.30 -19.06 6.07
N PHE A 33 -5.66 -18.17 5.31
CA PHE A 33 -4.27 -18.39 4.89
C PHE A 33 -3.27 -18.28 6.04
N THR A 34 -3.54 -17.44 7.04
CA THR A 34 -2.73 -17.39 8.27
C THR A 34 -2.78 -18.73 9.00
N ALA A 35 -3.96 -19.37 9.08
CA ALA A 35 -4.08 -20.70 9.65
C ALA A 35 -3.26 -21.76 8.88
N VAL A 36 -3.16 -21.65 7.54
CA VAL A 36 -2.28 -22.51 6.73
C VAL A 36 -0.82 -22.34 7.15
N ILE A 37 -0.36 -21.11 7.35
CA ILE A 37 1.03 -20.83 7.76
C ILE A 37 1.29 -21.30 9.20
N GLN A 38 0.31 -21.24 10.10
CA GLN A 38 0.47 -21.78 11.45
C GLN A 38 0.62 -23.31 11.45
N LEU A 39 -0.04 -24.01 10.53
CA LEU A 39 0.08 -25.46 10.36
C LEU A 39 1.35 -25.85 9.58
N GLU A 40 1.68 -25.08 8.54
CA GLU A 40 2.82 -25.26 7.65
C GLU A 40 3.57 -23.93 7.42
N PRO A 41 4.52 -23.58 8.31
CA PRO A 41 5.21 -22.29 8.25
C PRO A 41 5.94 -22.00 6.93
N LEU A 42 6.35 -23.06 6.21
CA LEU A 42 7.08 -22.98 4.95
C LEU A 42 6.17 -23.11 3.71
N ASN A 43 4.85 -23.07 3.87
CA ASN A 43 3.92 -23.19 2.76
C ASN A 43 3.99 -21.95 1.85
N ARG A 44 4.79 -22.04 0.79
CA ARG A 44 5.02 -20.94 -0.16
C ARG A 44 3.74 -20.41 -0.79
N GLN A 45 2.77 -21.29 -1.07
CA GLN A 45 1.52 -20.89 -1.70
C GLN A 45 0.71 -19.98 -0.77
N ALA A 46 0.59 -20.33 0.51
CA ALA A 46 -0.11 -19.50 1.48
C ALA A 46 0.56 -18.13 1.69
N HIS A 47 1.90 -18.09 1.68
CA HIS A 47 2.65 -16.82 1.72
C HIS A 47 2.37 -15.96 0.47
N THR A 48 2.37 -16.55 -0.72
CA THR A 48 2.05 -15.84 -1.97
C THR A 48 0.61 -15.30 -1.95
N GLU A 49 -0.35 -16.11 -1.51
CA GLU A 49 -1.74 -15.69 -1.40
C GLU A 49 -1.94 -14.56 -0.37
N LEU A 50 -1.26 -14.62 0.78
CA LEU A 50 -1.31 -13.52 1.75
C LEU A 50 -0.71 -12.23 1.22
N ALA A 51 0.39 -12.30 0.46
CA ALA A 51 1.00 -11.12 -0.14
C ALA A 51 0.05 -10.47 -1.16
N ALA A 52 -0.58 -11.28 -2.03
CA ALA A 52 -1.56 -10.81 -2.99
C ALA A 52 -2.79 -10.20 -2.28
N LEU A 53 -3.28 -10.85 -1.24
CA LEU A 53 -4.41 -10.38 -0.45
C LEU A 53 -4.11 -9.09 0.30
N ALA A 54 -2.87 -8.90 0.78
CA ALA A 54 -2.45 -7.67 1.42
C ALA A 54 -2.50 -6.49 0.44
N ALA A 55 -2.05 -6.69 -0.80
CA ALA A 55 -2.13 -5.67 -1.85
C ALA A 55 -3.59 -5.32 -2.21
N GLU A 56 -4.48 -6.32 -2.28
CA GLU A 56 -5.92 -6.08 -2.53
C GLU A 56 -6.60 -5.33 -1.37
N LEU A 57 -6.24 -5.66 -0.12
CA LEU A 57 -6.74 -4.95 1.05
C LEU A 57 -6.25 -3.50 1.07
N GLU A 58 -4.99 -3.28 0.69
CA GLU A 58 -4.40 -1.94 0.58
C GLU A 58 -5.10 -1.12 -0.52
N SER A 59 -5.31 -1.69 -1.71
CA SER A 59 -6.03 -1.00 -2.78
C SER A 59 -7.48 -0.70 -2.40
N ALA A 60 -8.19 -1.66 -1.80
CA ALA A 60 -9.57 -1.46 -1.36
C ALA A 60 -9.68 -0.41 -0.24
N ALA A 61 -8.68 -0.33 0.64
CA ALA A 61 -8.61 0.73 1.64
C ALA A 61 -8.45 2.10 0.97
N PHE A 62 -7.57 2.23 -0.01
CA PHE A 62 -7.39 3.49 -0.74
C PHE A 62 -8.62 3.91 -1.55
N GLU A 63 -9.36 2.96 -2.14
CA GLU A 63 -10.60 3.26 -2.86
C GLU A 63 -11.73 3.78 -1.97
N GLN A 64 -11.76 3.39 -0.69
CA GLN A 64 -12.78 3.80 0.27
C GLN A 64 -12.37 5.00 1.13
N MET A 65 -11.11 5.45 1.07
CA MET A 65 -10.64 6.60 1.84
C MET A 65 -11.33 7.89 1.41
N SER A 66 -11.86 8.61 2.39
CA SER A 66 -12.29 10.00 2.21
C SER A 66 -11.10 10.90 1.86
N ALA A 67 -11.39 12.08 1.29
CA ALA A 67 -10.35 13.06 1.01
C ALA A 67 -9.57 13.50 2.26
N SER A 68 -10.21 13.56 3.43
CA SER A 68 -9.54 13.88 4.69
C SER A 68 -8.60 12.77 5.17
N GLU A 69 -9.01 11.51 5.08
CA GLU A 69 -8.17 10.36 5.47
C GLU A 69 -6.97 10.23 4.53
N MET A 70 -7.18 10.44 3.22
CA MET A 70 -6.10 10.49 2.24
C MET A 70 -5.13 11.63 2.55
N ALA A 71 -5.63 12.82 2.90
CA ALA A 71 -4.79 13.97 3.25
C ALA A 71 -3.97 13.71 4.51
N GLU A 72 -4.54 13.06 5.52
CA GLU A 72 -3.83 12.67 6.74
C GLU A 72 -2.74 11.63 6.44
N HIS A 73 -3.09 10.57 5.70
CA HIS A 73 -2.15 9.51 5.31
C HIS A 73 -0.95 10.08 4.55
N VAL A 74 -1.21 10.84 3.48
CA VAL A 74 -0.16 11.44 2.64
C VAL A 74 0.58 12.57 3.38
N GLY A 75 -0.10 13.30 4.27
CA GLY A 75 0.54 14.27 5.17
C GLY A 75 1.55 13.61 6.12
N GLY A 76 1.25 12.40 6.59
CA GLY A 76 2.18 11.55 7.33
C GLY A 76 3.41 11.17 6.52
N ILE A 77 3.22 10.71 5.27
CA ILE A 77 4.33 10.39 4.33
C ILE A 77 5.22 11.62 4.12
N LYS A 78 4.63 12.78 3.83
CA LYS A 78 5.40 14.04 3.66
C LYS A 78 6.20 14.38 4.92
N THR A 79 5.61 14.20 6.10
CA THR A 79 6.29 14.50 7.37
C THR A 79 7.46 13.56 7.63
N ALA A 80 7.32 12.27 7.30
CA ALA A 80 8.41 11.29 7.38
C ALA A 80 9.52 11.63 6.37
N ALA A 81 9.17 11.95 5.13
CA ALA A 81 10.10 12.38 4.09
C ALA A 81 10.89 13.64 4.49
N ASN A 82 10.22 14.63 5.09
CA ASN A 82 10.88 15.82 5.63
C ASN A 82 11.92 15.47 6.71
N LYS A 83 11.66 14.47 7.56
CA LYS A 83 12.62 14.01 8.58
C LYS A 83 13.84 13.34 7.95
N LEU A 84 13.62 12.48 6.95
CA LEU A 84 14.71 11.87 6.17
C LEU A 84 15.56 12.95 5.48
N TYR A 85 14.89 13.93 4.87
CA TYR A 85 15.54 15.08 4.25
C TYR A 85 16.40 15.87 5.26
N ALA A 86 15.87 16.15 6.45
CA ALA A 86 16.61 16.85 7.50
C ALA A 86 17.79 16.01 8.04
N ALA A 87 17.68 14.68 8.03
CA ALA A 87 18.75 13.76 8.40
C ALA A 87 19.84 13.61 7.31
N GLY A 88 19.63 14.20 6.11
CA GLY A 88 20.56 14.10 4.99
C GLY A 88 20.37 12.86 4.10
N ASP A 89 19.40 11.99 4.41
CA ASP A 89 19.04 10.84 3.57
C ASP A 89 18.14 11.28 2.41
N ARG A 90 18.77 11.91 1.41
CA ARG A 90 18.10 12.53 0.26
C ARG A 90 17.39 11.50 -0.61
N VAL A 91 18.00 10.35 -0.85
CA VAL A 91 17.44 9.27 -1.68
C VAL A 91 16.15 8.72 -1.05
N ALA A 92 16.18 8.44 0.26
CA ALA A 92 14.99 7.96 0.96
C ALA A 92 13.90 9.04 1.00
N ALA A 93 14.29 10.30 1.22
CA ALA A 93 13.34 11.42 1.18
C ALA A 93 12.67 11.56 -0.19
N CYS A 94 13.43 11.55 -1.30
CA CYS A 94 12.91 11.54 -2.68
C CYS A 94 11.87 10.45 -2.88
N THR A 95 12.22 9.22 -2.48
CA THR A 95 11.39 8.03 -2.65
C THR A 95 10.05 8.18 -1.93
N GLU A 96 10.06 8.71 -0.70
CA GLU A 96 8.82 8.93 0.07
C GLU A 96 7.97 10.08 -0.49
N TYR A 97 8.58 11.17 -0.98
CA TYR A 97 7.81 12.23 -1.66
C TYR A 97 7.14 11.71 -2.94
N GLU A 98 7.87 10.93 -3.74
CA GLU A 98 7.35 10.31 -4.96
C GLU A 98 6.20 9.36 -4.65
N ARG A 99 6.38 8.50 -3.64
CA ARG A 99 5.32 7.59 -3.15
C ARG A 99 4.06 8.36 -2.78
N GLY A 100 4.18 9.41 -1.97
CA GLY A 100 3.04 10.24 -1.58
C GLY A 100 2.31 10.85 -2.78
N SER A 101 3.05 11.34 -3.78
CA SER A 101 2.45 11.93 -4.98
C SER A 101 1.74 10.90 -5.86
N GLN A 102 2.28 9.68 -5.95
CA GLN A 102 1.67 8.60 -6.72
C GLN A 102 0.34 8.14 -6.13
N LEU A 103 0.23 8.08 -4.79
CA LEU A 103 -1.03 7.77 -4.11
C LEU A 103 -2.14 8.77 -4.44
N LEU A 104 -1.80 10.05 -4.66
CA LEU A 104 -2.76 11.07 -5.06
C LEU A 104 -3.13 11.03 -6.56
N ARG A 105 -2.31 10.40 -7.40
CA ARG A 105 -2.49 10.29 -8.87
C ARG A 105 -3.19 9.02 -9.33
N SER A 106 -3.17 7.95 -8.53
CA SER A 106 -3.96 6.73 -8.78
C SER A 106 -5.43 7.09 -9.01
N PRO A 107 -6.13 6.41 -9.95
CA PRO A 107 -7.35 6.94 -10.56
C PRO A 107 -8.41 7.16 -9.50
N ARG A 108 -8.57 8.42 -9.09
CA ARG A 108 -9.79 8.90 -8.44
C ARG A 108 -10.94 8.47 -9.34
N ALA A 109 -11.82 7.62 -8.83
CA ALA A 109 -13.07 7.31 -9.50
C ALA A 109 -13.81 8.62 -9.79
N SER A 110 -13.69 9.08 -11.04
CA SER A 110 -14.62 9.85 -11.84
C SER A 110 -15.79 10.55 -11.12
N THR A 111 -15.57 11.51 -10.22
CA THR A 111 -16.62 12.48 -9.81
C THR A 111 -16.06 13.81 -9.28
N ALA A 112 -15.11 14.44 -9.98
CA ALA A 112 -14.75 15.83 -9.68
C ALA A 112 -14.97 16.70 -10.92
N THR A 113 -16.15 17.32 -11.00
CA THR A 113 -16.37 18.47 -11.86
C THR A 113 -15.43 19.58 -11.41
N ALA A 114 -14.69 20.15 -12.37
CA ALA A 114 -13.75 21.23 -12.16
C ALA A 114 -14.38 22.43 -11.44
N ALA A 115 -14.06 22.62 -10.16
CA ALA A 115 -14.05 23.91 -9.45
C ALA A 115 -13.48 23.68 -8.05
N GLU A 116 -12.50 24.52 -7.67
CA GLU A 116 -11.70 24.51 -6.43
C GLU A 116 -10.59 23.44 -6.36
N ALA A 117 -9.34 23.91 -6.21
CA ALA A 117 -8.20 23.05 -5.93
C ALA A 117 -8.44 22.34 -4.60
N SER A 118 -8.59 21.02 -4.64
CA SER A 118 -8.82 20.22 -3.46
C SER A 118 -7.62 20.36 -2.51
N PRO A 119 -7.79 20.26 -1.18
CA PRO A 119 -6.67 20.16 -0.24
C PRO A 119 -5.62 19.11 -0.65
N LEU A 120 -6.04 18.08 -1.38
CA LEU A 120 -5.16 17.05 -1.93
C LEU A 120 -4.29 17.58 -3.09
N ASP A 121 -4.75 18.53 -3.90
CA ASP A 121 -3.99 19.10 -5.01
C ASP A 121 -2.83 19.96 -4.49
N ALA A 122 -3.09 20.77 -3.46
CA ALA A 122 -2.04 21.55 -2.78
C ALA A 122 -0.99 20.63 -2.13
N LEU A 123 -1.43 19.50 -1.56
CA LEU A 123 -0.54 18.50 -0.99
C LEU A 123 0.30 17.80 -2.07
N GLU A 124 -0.28 17.47 -3.23
CA GLU A 124 0.45 16.90 -4.36
C GLU A 124 1.54 17.85 -4.86
N VAL A 125 1.22 19.13 -5.07
CA VAL A 125 2.19 20.14 -5.50
C VAL A 125 3.36 20.24 -4.51
N ALA A 126 3.08 20.23 -3.20
CA ALA A 126 4.13 20.28 -2.19
C ALA A 126 5.06 19.07 -2.24
N LEU A 127 4.54 17.86 -2.48
CA LEU A 127 5.35 16.65 -2.62
C LEU A 127 6.25 16.70 -3.84
N LEU A 128 5.73 17.16 -4.99
CA LEU A 128 6.50 17.28 -6.23
C LEU A 128 7.64 18.29 -6.09
N LEU A 129 7.36 19.46 -5.49
CA LEU A 129 8.39 20.47 -5.23
C LEU A 129 9.49 19.93 -4.31
N ASN A 130 9.11 19.22 -3.25
CA ASN A 130 10.07 18.62 -2.33
C ASN A 130 10.90 17.52 -3.00
N SER A 131 10.28 16.62 -3.78
CA SER A 131 10.97 15.59 -4.55
C SER A 131 12.01 16.20 -5.51
N ALA A 132 11.63 17.23 -6.26
CA ALA A 132 12.54 17.93 -7.18
C ALA A 132 13.74 18.56 -6.45
N MET A 133 13.51 19.17 -5.29
CA MET A 133 14.56 19.79 -4.47
C MET A 133 15.57 18.75 -3.96
N CYS A 134 15.08 17.58 -3.53
CA CYS A 134 15.94 16.48 -3.08
C CYS A 134 16.81 15.94 -4.22
N ALA A 135 16.24 15.75 -5.41
CA ALA A 135 16.95 15.25 -6.58
C ALA A 135 18.06 16.20 -7.04
N HIS A 136 17.86 17.52 -6.89
CA HIS A 136 18.86 18.53 -7.26
C HIS A 136 20.05 18.55 -6.29
N THR A 137 19.82 18.31 -5.00
CA THR A 137 20.90 18.29 -3.98
C THR A 137 21.77 17.02 -4.01
N ASP A 138 21.36 15.98 -4.75
CA ASP A 138 22.00 14.67 -4.79
C ASP A 138 23.05 14.51 -5.93
N GLY A 139 23.40 15.60 -6.62
CA GLY A 139 24.61 15.63 -7.45
C GLY A 139 24.52 14.92 -8.80
N ARG A 140 23.34 14.71 -9.40
CA ARG A 140 23.23 14.41 -10.84
C ARG A 140 23.15 15.68 -11.70
N HIS A 141 24.17 16.52 -11.58
CA HIS A 141 24.58 17.41 -12.65
C HIS A 141 25.54 16.62 -13.56
N THR A 142 25.03 15.84 -14.51
CA THR A 142 25.74 15.70 -15.77
C THR A 142 25.39 16.93 -16.58
N GLU A 143 26.27 17.93 -16.53
CA GLU A 143 26.31 18.99 -17.54
C GLU A 143 26.42 18.34 -18.93
N ALA A 144 25.55 18.73 -19.84
CA ALA A 144 25.70 18.59 -21.27
C ALA A 144 25.11 19.84 -21.94
#